data_AF-A0A5C6ZPB5-F1
#
_entry.id   AF-A0A5C6ZPB5-F1
#
_cell.length_a   1.000
_cell.length_b   1.000
_cell.length_c   1.000
_cell.angle_alpha   90.00
_cell.angle_beta   90.00
_cell.angle_gamma   90.00
#
_symmetry.space_group_name_H-M   'P 1'
#
loop_
_entity.id
_entity.type
_entity.pdbx_description
1 polymer ?
#
loop_
_entity_poly.entity_id
_entity_poly.type
_entity_poly.pdbx_seq_one_letter_code
_entity_poly.pdbx_strand_id
1 'polypeptide(L)'
;MRLIFLLIILFFSKQIVFAQVEEHQVSYTTASKDTLRVDRSNQPIAKKAYDYKLDSSLFSVLRFENDSLVLYKLRLSYMFGNLVPETKTQLYQLLHSKNQVDTSRVMVIHYQDTLRAISYFPEKSKTVYAKDSMSHRHIANHQAFINQHKNCLKKNKRGRRNNVYHFFGYNEGHPAAFDKILWKKDHLGLVDQIYRDSYDRFNTIILHPDGTFVGYNYNDDTGKIYQDLIKGKRWELYKADFEKRVKALDAM
;
A
#
# COMPACT_ATOMS: atom_id res chain seq x y z
N MET A 1 -7.18 -9.62 -56.39
CA MET A 1 -8.26 -10.28 -55.63
C MET A 1 -8.90 -9.20 -54.74
N ARG A 2 -10.13 -8.80 -55.06
CA ARG A 2 -10.80 -7.61 -54.51
C ARG A 2 -11.54 -7.99 -53.22
N LEU A 3 -11.23 -7.31 -52.12
CA LEU A 3 -11.98 -7.43 -50.86
C LEU A 3 -13.16 -6.44 -50.93
N ILE A 4 -14.37 -6.97 -50.99
CA ILE A 4 -15.62 -6.21 -51.08
C ILE A 4 -16.04 -5.79 -49.67
N PHE A 5 -16.11 -4.48 -49.46
CA PHE A 5 -16.78 -3.83 -48.33
C PHE A 5 -18.29 -4.11 -48.43
N LEU A 6 -18.89 -4.64 -47.36
CA LEU A 6 -20.34 -4.64 -47.20
C LEU A 6 -20.70 -3.87 -45.93
N LEU A 7 -21.14 -2.62 -46.12
CA LEU A 7 -21.71 -1.76 -45.10
C LEU A 7 -23.21 -2.05 -45.04
N ILE A 8 -23.71 -2.60 -43.93
CA ILE A 8 -25.15 -2.73 -43.66
C ILE A 8 -25.54 -1.61 -42.69
N ILE A 9 -26.19 -0.58 -43.22
CA ILE A 9 -26.83 0.49 -42.44
C ILE A 9 -28.26 0.04 -42.15
N LEU A 10 -28.54 -0.34 -40.90
CA LEU A 10 -29.90 -0.57 -40.42
C LEU A 10 -30.45 0.73 -39.82
N PHE A 11 -31.38 1.35 -40.54
CA PHE A 11 -32.25 2.41 -40.05
C PHE A 11 -33.32 1.78 -39.14
N PHE A 12 -33.21 1.97 -37.83
CA PHE A 12 -34.34 1.79 -36.91
C PHE A 12 -34.94 3.16 -36.59
N SER A 13 -36.13 3.40 -37.12
CA SER A 13 -36.95 4.57 -36.88
C SER A 13 -37.39 4.62 -35.42
N LYS A 14 -37.00 5.68 -34.71
CA LYS A 14 -37.48 6.03 -33.37
C LYS A 14 -38.97 6.42 -33.44
N GLN A 15 -39.84 5.61 -32.86
CA GLN A 15 -41.09 6.12 -32.29
C GLN A 15 -40.88 6.17 -30.77
N ILE A 16 -40.70 7.38 -30.24
CA ILE A 16 -40.67 7.65 -28.80
C ILE A 16 -42.09 8.03 -28.42
N VAL A 17 -42.81 7.09 -27.82
CA VAL A 17 -44.06 7.36 -27.12
C VAL A 17 -43.68 7.79 -25.70
N PHE A 18 -43.92 9.05 -25.36
CA PHE A 18 -43.79 9.55 -24.00
C PHE A 18 -45.01 9.06 -23.20
N ALA A 19 -44.86 7.91 -22.54
CA ALA A 19 -45.73 7.56 -21.42
C ALA A 19 -45.36 8.48 -20.24
N GLN A 20 -46.36 9.18 -19.68
CA GLN A 20 -46.20 9.86 -18.41
C GLN A 20 -45.90 8.79 -17.35
N VAL A 21 -44.65 8.75 -16.89
CA VAL A 21 -44.25 7.92 -15.76
C VAL A 21 -44.77 8.64 -14.52
N GLU A 22 -45.79 8.06 -13.90
CA GLU A 22 -46.20 8.45 -12.55
C GLU A 22 -44.99 8.27 -11.62
N GLU A 23 -44.55 9.34 -10.98
CA GLU A 23 -43.53 9.30 -9.93
C GLU A 23 -44.10 8.53 -8.73
N HIS A 24 -43.99 7.20 -8.77
CA HIS A 24 -44.08 6.41 -7.57
C HIS A 24 -42.90 6.79 -6.68
N GLN A 25 -43.20 7.47 -5.57
CA GLN A 25 -42.27 7.62 -4.46
C GLN A 25 -41.93 6.22 -3.93
N VAL A 26 -40.87 5.62 -4.47
CA VAL A 26 -40.28 4.40 -3.93
C VAL A 26 -39.64 4.80 -2.60
N SER A 27 -40.37 4.57 -1.51
CA SER A 27 -39.82 4.60 -0.16
C SER A 27 -38.80 3.47 -0.04
N TYR A 28 -37.53 3.77 -0.33
CA TYR A 28 -36.43 2.86 -0.03
C TYR A 28 -36.34 2.71 1.49
N THR A 29 -36.91 1.63 2.02
CA THR A 29 -36.56 1.19 3.37
C THR A 29 -35.08 0.85 3.33
N THR A 30 -34.25 1.63 4.03
CA THR A 30 -32.82 1.39 4.16
C THR A 30 -32.59 0.08 4.91
N ALA A 31 -32.59 -1.04 4.18
CA ALA A 31 -32.22 -2.32 4.72
C ALA A 31 -30.79 -2.21 5.27
N SER A 32 -30.60 -2.57 6.54
CA SER A 32 -29.28 -2.58 7.16
C SER A 32 -28.39 -3.58 6.41
N LYS A 33 -27.27 -3.12 5.86
CA LYS A 33 -26.31 -4.00 5.16
C LYS A 33 -25.83 -5.11 6.09
N ASP A 34 -25.68 -6.32 5.55
CA ASP A 34 -25.08 -7.42 6.27
C ASP A 34 -23.61 -7.10 6.58
N THR A 35 -23.12 -7.53 7.74
CA THR A 35 -21.73 -7.31 8.15
C THR A 35 -21.01 -8.63 8.35
N LEU A 36 -20.03 -8.91 7.50
CA LEU A 36 -19.17 -10.07 7.60
C LEU A 36 -17.79 -9.68 8.14
N ARG A 37 -17.27 -10.45 9.10
CA ARG A 37 -15.92 -10.30 9.64
C ARG A 37 -15.11 -11.53 9.31
N VAL A 38 -13.93 -11.35 8.74
CA VAL A 38 -13.02 -12.44 8.38
C VAL A 38 -11.62 -12.21 8.93
N ASP A 39 -10.94 -13.31 9.22
CA ASP A 39 -9.54 -13.30 9.63
C ASP A 39 -8.58 -13.13 8.42
N ARG A 40 -7.27 -13.27 8.65
CA ARG A 40 -6.26 -13.13 7.57
C ARG A 40 -6.42 -14.20 6.48
N SER A 41 -6.90 -15.38 6.87
CA SER A 41 -7.08 -16.57 6.04
C SER A 41 -8.44 -16.60 5.33
N ASN A 42 -9.17 -15.49 5.36
CA ASN A 42 -10.53 -15.35 4.81
C ASN A 42 -11.58 -16.24 5.48
N GLN A 43 -11.33 -16.71 6.70
CA GLN A 43 -12.31 -17.48 7.45
C GLN A 43 -13.20 -16.55 8.27
N PRO A 44 -14.54 -16.76 8.28
CA PRO A 44 -15.43 -16.01 9.15
C PRO A 44 -15.00 -16.13 10.61
N ILE A 45 -15.03 -15.00 11.33
CA ILE A 45 -14.61 -14.93 12.73
C ILE A 45 -15.68 -14.22 13.58
N ALA A 46 -15.91 -14.74 14.79
CA ALA A 46 -16.84 -14.15 15.74
C ALA A 46 -16.41 -12.70 16.09
N LYS A 47 -17.38 -11.80 16.27
CA LYS A 47 -17.13 -10.38 16.56
C LYS A 47 -16.16 -10.19 17.75
N LYS A 48 -16.33 -10.94 18.83
CA LYS A 48 -15.46 -10.85 20.02
C LYS A 48 -13.99 -11.15 19.70
N ALA A 49 -13.72 -12.21 18.93
CA ALA A 49 -12.36 -12.58 18.54
C ALA A 49 -11.78 -11.58 17.51
N TYR A 50 -12.63 -11.08 16.60
CA TYR A 50 -12.26 -10.01 15.68
C TYR A 50 -11.84 -8.73 16.42
N ASP A 51 -12.66 -8.24 17.34
CA ASP A 51 -12.40 -7.01 18.09
C ASP A 51 -11.12 -7.15 18.92
N TYR A 52 -10.94 -8.29 19.60
CA TYR A 52 -9.73 -8.56 20.37
C TYR A 52 -8.45 -8.52 19.52
N LYS A 53 -8.49 -9.11 18.31
CA LYS A 53 -7.34 -9.06 17.38
C LYS A 53 -7.10 -7.63 16.89
N LEU A 54 -8.16 -6.88 16.57
CA LEU A 54 -8.08 -5.49 16.10
C LEU A 54 -7.58 -4.52 17.18
N ASP A 55 -7.91 -4.76 18.45
CA ASP A 55 -7.42 -3.98 19.58
C ASP A 55 -5.90 -4.15 19.80
N SER A 56 -5.31 -5.19 19.21
CA SER A 56 -3.86 -5.34 19.18
C SER A 56 -3.23 -4.42 18.13
N SER A 57 -2.04 -3.89 18.44
CA SER A 57 -1.25 -3.13 17.46
C SER A 57 -0.72 -3.96 16.29
N LEU A 58 -0.95 -5.28 16.28
CA LEU A 58 -0.53 -6.17 15.20
C LEU A 58 -1.47 -6.16 14.00
N PHE A 59 -2.74 -5.84 14.21
CA PHE A 59 -3.74 -5.92 13.16
C PHE A 59 -4.27 -4.55 12.76
N SER A 60 -4.70 -4.49 11.51
CA SER A 60 -5.48 -3.42 10.94
C SER A 60 -6.63 -4.04 10.15
N VAL A 61 -7.54 -3.19 9.67
CA VAL A 61 -8.74 -3.63 8.98
C VAL A 61 -8.77 -3.11 7.55
N LEU A 62 -9.11 -4.00 6.62
CA LEU A 62 -9.61 -3.64 5.30
C LEU A 62 -11.14 -3.66 5.33
N ARG A 63 -11.75 -2.62 4.79
CA ARG A 63 -13.20 -2.50 4.67
C ARG A 63 -13.58 -2.51 3.20
N PHE A 64 -14.39 -3.49 2.81
CA PHE A 64 -15.01 -3.56 1.49
C PHE A 64 -16.52 -3.39 1.67
N GLU A 65 -17.16 -2.65 0.78
CA GLU A 65 -18.59 -2.37 0.87
C GLU A 65 -19.20 -2.39 -0.52
N ASN A 66 -20.36 -3.05 -0.64
CA ASN A 66 -21.27 -2.93 -1.77
C ASN A 66 -22.68 -2.62 -1.24
N ASP A 67 -23.71 -2.79 -2.07
CA ASP A 67 -25.08 -2.42 -1.72
C ASP A 67 -25.68 -3.28 -0.59
N SER A 68 -25.29 -4.55 -0.49
CA SER A 68 -25.86 -5.51 0.47
C SER A 68 -24.93 -5.89 1.61
N LEU A 69 -23.62 -5.76 1.44
CA LEU A 69 -22.61 -6.34 2.33
C LEU A 69 -21.51 -5.33 2.68
N VAL A 70 -21.15 -5.31 3.96
CA VAL A 70 -19.91 -4.72 4.49
C VAL A 70 -19.00 -5.84 4.98
N LEU A 71 -17.86 -6.00 4.34
CA LEU A 71 -16.83 -6.97 4.73
C LEU A 71 -15.70 -6.26 5.46
N TYR A 72 -15.44 -6.70 6.70
CA TYR A 72 -14.29 -6.30 7.49
C TYR A 72 -13.28 -7.45 7.54
N LYS A 73 -12.11 -7.24 6.95
CA LYS A 73 -11.03 -8.22 6.92
C LYS A 73 -9.86 -7.77 7.79
N LEU A 74 -9.41 -8.63 8.70
CA LEU A 74 -8.18 -8.42 9.44
C LEU A 74 -6.95 -8.67 8.54
N ARG A 75 -5.97 -7.77 8.64
CA ARG A 75 -4.62 -7.95 8.08
C ARG A 75 -3.58 -7.48 9.07
N LEU A 76 -2.34 -7.94 8.91
CA LEU A 76 -1.24 -7.48 9.73
C LEU A 76 -0.91 -6.02 9.41
N SER A 77 -0.71 -5.18 10.44
CA SER A 77 -0.28 -3.78 10.30
C SER A 77 1.19 -3.67 9.85
N TYR A 78 2.00 -4.67 10.22
CA TYR A 78 3.37 -4.87 9.78
C TYR A 78 3.69 -6.36 9.74
N MET A 79 4.64 -6.77 8.93
CA MET A 79 5.09 -8.17 8.84
C MET A 79 6.59 -8.28 9.10
N PHE A 80 7.01 -9.34 9.79
CA PHE A 80 8.39 -9.80 9.81
C PHE A 80 8.51 -11.08 8.98
N GLY A 81 9.65 -11.24 8.30
CA GLY A 81 9.91 -12.46 7.55
C GLY A 81 11.38 -12.60 7.15
N ASN A 82 11.68 -13.70 6.49
CA ASN A 82 12.96 -13.95 5.84
C ASN A 82 12.72 -14.18 4.35
N LEU A 83 13.59 -13.62 3.53
CA LEU A 83 13.68 -14.05 2.13
C LEU A 83 14.30 -15.45 2.05
N VAL A 84 13.71 -16.29 1.21
CA VAL A 84 14.31 -17.56 0.80
C VAL A 84 15.65 -17.26 0.09
N PRO A 85 16.73 -18.07 0.27
CA PRO A 85 18.06 -17.74 -0.23
C PRO A 85 18.14 -17.39 -1.72
N GLU A 86 17.39 -18.10 -2.57
CA GLU A 86 17.31 -17.87 -4.01
C GLU A 86 16.67 -16.51 -4.31
N THR A 87 15.51 -16.22 -3.70
CA THR A 87 14.80 -14.94 -3.83
C THR A 87 15.68 -13.78 -3.35
N LYS A 88 16.37 -13.95 -2.23
CA LYS A 88 17.32 -12.95 -1.71
C LYS A 88 18.40 -12.63 -2.72
N THR A 89 19.02 -13.68 -3.28
CA THR A 89 20.12 -13.55 -4.24
C THR A 89 19.66 -12.81 -5.49
N GLN A 90 18.52 -13.21 -6.06
CA GLN A 90 17.94 -12.57 -7.24
C GLN A 90 17.56 -11.11 -6.99
N LEU A 91 16.88 -10.84 -5.86
CA LEU A 91 16.52 -9.48 -5.46
C LEU A 91 17.77 -8.61 -5.33
N TYR A 92 18.80 -9.08 -4.64
CA TYR A 92 20.01 -8.28 -4.36
C TYR A 92 20.81 -8.01 -5.63
N GLN A 93 20.93 -9.00 -6.51
CA GLN A 93 21.56 -8.83 -7.82
C GLN A 93 20.81 -7.79 -8.67
N LEU A 94 19.48 -7.80 -8.68
CA LEU A 94 18.70 -6.82 -9.45
C LEU A 94 18.80 -5.41 -8.84
N LEU A 95 18.64 -5.29 -7.52
CA LEU A 95 18.77 -4.02 -6.81
C LEU A 95 20.15 -3.40 -7.04
N HIS A 96 21.21 -4.21 -6.99
CA HIS A 96 22.56 -3.74 -7.24
C HIS A 96 22.76 -3.35 -8.71
N SER A 97 22.47 -4.25 -9.65
CA SER A 97 22.78 -4.05 -11.08
C SER A 97 21.96 -2.95 -11.76
N LYS A 98 20.66 -2.83 -11.43
CA LYS A 98 19.77 -1.85 -12.06
C LYS A 98 19.72 -0.52 -11.33
N ASN A 99 19.88 -0.56 -10.01
CA ASN A 99 19.62 0.58 -9.16
C ASN A 99 20.83 1.01 -8.33
N GLN A 100 21.99 0.36 -8.45
CA GLN A 100 23.20 0.69 -7.68
C GLN A 100 22.94 0.73 -6.17
N VAL A 101 22.03 -0.14 -5.71
CA VAL A 101 21.72 -0.29 -4.29
C VAL A 101 22.87 -1.03 -3.63
N ASP A 102 23.34 -0.47 -2.52
CA ASP A 102 24.26 -1.16 -1.61
C ASP A 102 23.45 -2.08 -0.69
N THR A 103 23.54 -3.38 -0.98
CA THR A 103 22.84 -4.46 -0.27
C THR A 103 23.65 -5.03 0.91
N SER A 104 24.87 -4.53 1.16
CA SER A 104 25.71 -4.95 2.28
C SER A 104 25.30 -4.30 3.61
N ARG A 105 24.40 -3.31 3.55
CA ARG A 105 23.92 -2.52 4.68
C ARG A 105 22.41 -2.65 4.80
N VAL A 106 21.87 -2.31 5.97
CA VAL A 106 20.42 -2.28 6.17
C VAL A 106 19.79 -1.29 5.19
N MET A 107 18.80 -1.74 4.44
CA MET A 107 18.11 -0.93 3.46
C MET A 107 16.75 -0.51 4.02
N VAL A 108 16.43 0.77 3.92
CA VAL A 108 15.08 1.28 4.16
C VAL A 108 14.51 1.65 2.80
N ILE A 109 13.53 0.89 2.34
CA ILE A 109 12.86 1.11 1.06
C ILE A 109 11.50 1.76 1.35
N HIS A 110 11.30 2.95 0.82
CA HIS A 110 9.97 3.55 0.74
C HIS A 110 9.44 3.35 -0.67
N TYR A 111 8.32 2.67 -0.80
CA TYR A 111 7.71 2.35 -2.08
C TYR A 111 6.52 3.27 -2.37
N GLN A 112 6.37 3.68 -3.62
CA GLN A 112 5.15 4.31 -4.12
C GLN A 112 4.70 3.68 -5.44
N ASP A 113 3.40 3.48 -5.60
CA ASP A 113 2.83 2.86 -6.79
C ASP A 113 3.16 3.68 -8.03
N THR A 114 2.89 4.97 -7.92
CA THR A 114 2.97 5.91 -9.03
C THR A 114 3.72 7.15 -8.60
N LEU A 115 4.80 7.45 -9.30
CA LEU A 115 5.47 8.73 -9.25
C LEU A 115 4.75 9.69 -10.22
N ARG A 116 3.84 10.50 -9.67
CA ARG A 116 2.96 11.42 -10.43
C ARG A 116 3.75 12.57 -11.04
N ALA A 117 3.42 13.00 -12.25
CA ALA A 117 4.02 14.21 -12.83
C ALA A 117 3.74 15.46 -11.98
N ILE A 118 4.63 16.47 -12.09
CA ILE A 118 4.56 17.71 -11.31
C ILE A 118 3.21 18.43 -11.51
N SER A 119 2.65 18.36 -12.72
CA SER A 119 1.35 18.94 -13.08
C SER A 119 0.15 18.36 -12.33
N TYR A 120 0.27 17.17 -11.73
CA TYR A 120 -0.80 16.56 -10.93
C TYR A 120 -0.86 17.08 -9.48
N PHE A 121 0.18 17.78 -9.02
CA PHE A 121 0.19 18.35 -7.68
C PHE A 121 -0.57 19.68 -7.67
N PRO A 122 -1.40 19.95 -6.65
CA PRO A 122 -2.02 21.27 -6.51
C PRO A 122 -0.94 22.34 -6.25
N GLU A 123 -1.23 23.59 -6.59
CA GLU A 123 -0.32 24.71 -6.27
C GLU A 123 -0.05 24.84 -4.77
N LYS A 124 -1.10 24.64 -3.95
CA LYS A 124 -1.04 24.69 -2.49
C LYS A 124 -1.54 23.39 -1.88
N SER A 125 -0.87 22.96 -0.82
CA SER A 125 -1.34 21.85 -0.01
C SER A 125 -2.71 22.19 0.59
N LYS A 126 -3.62 21.22 0.63
CA LYS A 126 -4.98 21.41 1.15
C LYS A 126 -5.50 20.18 1.85
N THR A 127 -6.40 20.38 2.80
CA THR A 127 -7.15 19.31 3.46
C THR A 127 -8.47 19.10 2.71
N VAL A 128 -8.76 17.86 2.32
CA VAL A 128 -10.02 17.48 1.69
C VAL A 128 -10.78 16.56 2.63
N TYR A 129 -11.99 16.97 3.00
CA TYR A 129 -12.90 16.20 3.85
C TYR A 129 -13.75 15.27 2.99
N ALA A 130 -14.00 14.06 3.49
CA ALA A 130 -15.03 13.20 2.89
C ALA A 130 -16.41 13.81 3.18
N LYS A 131 -17.34 13.76 2.21
CA LYS A 131 -18.64 14.45 2.29
C LYS A 131 -19.43 14.10 3.55
N ASP A 132 -19.32 12.86 4.02
CA ASP A 132 -20.15 12.31 5.10
C ASP A 132 -19.32 11.75 6.27
N SER A 133 -18.09 12.24 6.47
CA SER A 133 -17.21 11.73 7.51
C SER A 133 -16.27 12.79 8.05
N MET A 134 -15.93 12.69 9.34
CA MET A 134 -14.84 13.44 9.95
C MET A 134 -13.45 13.07 9.41
N SER A 135 -13.38 12.04 8.55
CA SER A 135 -12.14 11.70 7.86
C SER A 135 -11.76 12.79 6.85
N HIS A 136 -10.48 13.12 6.86
CA HIS A 136 -9.89 14.05 5.91
C HIS A 136 -8.58 13.48 5.39
N ARG A 137 -8.21 13.92 4.18
CA ARG A 137 -6.90 13.63 3.60
C ARG A 137 -6.16 14.93 3.31
N HIS A 138 -4.87 14.94 3.60
CA HIS A 138 -4.00 16.02 3.19
C HIS A 138 -3.49 15.75 1.78
N ILE A 139 -3.80 16.66 0.86
CA ILE A 139 -3.22 16.68 -0.48
C ILE A 139 -2.02 17.63 -0.41
N ALA A 140 -0.82 17.08 -0.55
CA ALA A 140 0.41 17.84 -0.58
C ALA A 140 0.62 18.49 -1.96
N ASN A 141 1.12 19.72 -2.00
CA ASN A 141 1.72 20.27 -3.23
C ASN A 141 3.09 19.63 -3.49
N HIS A 142 3.65 19.90 -4.68
CA HIS A 142 4.93 19.31 -5.10
C HIS A 142 6.06 19.64 -4.13
N GLN A 143 6.16 20.89 -3.67
CA GLN A 143 7.20 21.29 -2.72
C GLN A 143 7.12 20.51 -1.40
N ALA A 144 5.93 20.30 -0.86
CA ALA A 144 5.74 19.50 0.35
C ALA A 144 6.12 18.03 0.12
N PHE A 145 5.74 17.45 -1.03
CA PHE A 145 6.16 16.11 -1.44
C PHE A 145 7.69 15.97 -1.48
N ILE A 146 8.38 16.92 -2.13
CA ILE A 146 9.85 16.97 -2.17
C ILE A 146 10.46 17.11 -0.76
N ASN A 147 9.92 18.00 0.07
CA ASN A 147 10.42 18.22 1.42
C ASN A 147 10.27 16.98 2.31
N GLN A 148 9.18 16.22 2.17
CA GLN A 148 8.98 14.96 2.89
C GLN A 148 10.13 13.96 2.60
N HIS A 149 10.49 13.79 1.33
CA HIS A 149 11.56 12.89 0.90
C HIS A 149 12.93 13.38 1.39
N LYS A 150 13.23 14.68 1.27
CA LYS A 150 14.46 15.27 1.83
C LYS A 150 14.57 15.04 3.33
N ASN A 151 13.47 15.23 4.06
CA ASN A 151 13.43 15.01 5.50
C ASN A 151 13.67 13.55 5.85
N CYS A 152 13.10 12.61 5.10
CA CYS A 152 13.37 11.19 5.25
C CYS A 152 14.87 10.87 5.07
N LEU A 153 15.48 11.34 3.98
CA LEU A 153 16.92 11.15 3.74
C LEU A 153 17.76 11.76 4.86
N LYS A 154 17.43 12.98 5.32
CA LYS A 154 18.16 13.68 6.38
C LYS A 154 18.07 12.95 7.73
N LYS A 155 16.88 12.46 8.10
CA LYS A 155 16.66 11.71 9.35
C LYS A 155 17.56 10.46 9.40
N ASN A 156 17.63 9.71 8.29
CA ASN A 156 18.34 8.44 8.24
C ASN A 156 19.86 8.56 8.02
N LYS A 157 20.35 9.65 7.38
CA LYS A 157 21.79 9.91 7.23
C LYS A 157 22.56 9.99 8.55
N ARG A 158 21.89 10.36 9.65
CA ARG A 158 22.52 10.61 10.97
C ARG A 158 23.14 9.36 11.62
N GLY A 159 22.89 8.15 11.11
CA GLY A 159 23.32 6.90 11.74
C GLY A 159 24.37 6.05 10.99
N ARG A 160 24.75 6.41 9.75
CA ARG A 160 25.71 5.69 8.86
C ARG A 160 25.58 4.15 8.73
N ARG A 161 24.53 3.52 9.26
CA ARG A 161 24.36 2.05 9.24
C ARG A 161 23.30 1.54 8.28
N ASN A 162 22.40 2.43 7.83
CA ASN A 162 21.43 2.14 6.80
C ASN A 162 21.59 3.06 5.58
N ASN A 163 20.97 2.64 4.48
CA ASN A 163 20.73 3.47 3.31
C ASN A 163 19.22 3.53 3.06
N VAL A 164 18.73 4.72 2.70
CA VAL A 164 17.32 4.93 2.34
C VAL A 164 17.21 5.00 0.83
N TYR A 165 16.23 4.28 0.28
CA TYR A 165 15.91 4.25 -1.13
C TYR A 165 14.42 4.52 -1.33
N HIS A 166 14.10 5.35 -2.31
CA HIS A 166 12.73 5.61 -2.72
C HIS A 166 12.48 4.87 -4.03
N PHE A 167 11.55 3.91 -4.04
CA PHE A 167 11.20 3.11 -5.21
C PHE A 167 9.83 3.50 -5.76
N PHE A 168 9.64 3.31 -7.06
CA PHE A 168 8.33 3.49 -7.68
C PHE A 168 7.99 2.40 -8.70
N GLY A 169 6.70 2.07 -8.77
CA GLY A 169 6.14 1.09 -9.71
C GLY A 169 5.90 1.67 -11.10
N TYR A 170 5.27 2.85 -11.21
CA TYR A 170 4.91 3.52 -12.46
C TYR A 170 5.32 5.01 -12.42
N ASN A 171 5.63 5.61 -13.57
CA ASN A 171 6.02 7.02 -13.65
C ASN A 171 5.15 7.73 -14.69
N GLU A 172 4.41 8.73 -14.24
CA GLU A 172 3.49 9.54 -15.06
C GLU A 172 4.16 10.77 -15.68
N GLY A 173 5.50 10.81 -15.74
CA GLY A 173 6.27 11.92 -16.31
C GLY A 173 6.95 12.81 -15.26
N HIS A 174 7.06 12.36 -14.02
CA HIS A 174 7.94 13.01 -13.05
C HIS A 174 9.41 12.68 -13.37
N PRO A 175 10.35 13.62 -13.19
CA PRO A 175 11.77 13.30 -13.32
C PRO A 175 12.20 12.30 -12.23
N ALA A 176 12.93 11.25 -12.61
CA ALA A 176 13.41 10.22 -11.68
C ALA A 176 14.44 10.76 -10.67
N ALA A 177 15.08 11.89 -10.98
CA ALA A 177 15.89 12.66 -10.06
C ALA A 177 15.38 14.09 -10.02
N PHE A 178 15.14 14.63 -8.82
CA PHE A 178 14.74 16.03 -8.65
C PHE A 178 15.45 16.60 -7.42
N ASP A 179 16.18 17.70 -7.64
CA ASP A 179 17.07 18.29 -6.65
C ASP A 179 18.09 17.26 -6.11
N LYS A 180 17.92 16.77 -4.88
CA LYS A 180 18.80 15.79 -4.21
C LYS A 180 18.12 14.45 -3.94
N ILE A 181 16.94 14.24 -4.50
CA ILE A 181 16.18 13.01 -4.34
C ILE A 181 16.30 12.20 -5.63
N LEU A 182 16.60 10.91 -5.47
CA LEU A 182 16.62 9.94 -6.54
C LEU A 182 15.55 8.89 -6.26
N TRP A 183 14.56 8.80 -7.13
CA TRP A 183 13.60 7.70 -7.15
C TRP A 183 14.10 6.62 -8.11
N LYS A 184 13.98 5.37 -7.67
CA LYS A 184 14.45 4.17 -8.38
C LYS A 184 13.27 3.40 -8.93
N LYS A 185 13.36 2.97 -10.19
CA LYS A 185 12.31 2.15 -10.79
C LYS A 185 12.36 0.75 -10.19
N ASP A 186 11.21 0.24 -9.78
CA ASP A 186 11.04 -1.18 -9.45
C ASP A 186 10.94 -1.98 -10.75
N HIS A 187 12.08 -2.49 -11.21
CA HIS A 187 12.14 -3.29 -12.44
C HIS A 187 11.44 -4.62 -12.22
N LEU A 188 10.56 -5.00 -13.16
CA LEU A 188 9.73 -6.20 -13.10
C LEU A 188 8.73 -6.25 -11.93
N GLY A 189 8.61 -5.17 -11.15
CA GLY A 189 7.71 -5.12 -9.99
C GLY A 189 8.14 -6.04 -8.85
N LEU A 190 9.43 -6.41 -8.74
CA LEU A 190 9.88 -7.40 -7.76
C LEU A 190 9.71 -6.92 -6.32
N VAL A 191 10.02 -5.66 -6.03
CA VAL A 191 9.87 -5.13 -4.66
C VAL A 191 8.39 -5.16 -4.28
N ASP A 192 7.50 -4.74 -5.18
CA ASP A 192 6.06 -4.82 -4.97
C ASP A 192 5.60 -6.26 -4.73
N GLN A 193 5.97 -7.20 -5.60
CA GLN A 193 5.53 -8.59 -5.50
C GLN A 193 6.00 -9.29 -4.22
N ILE A 194 7.23 -9.02 -3.78
CA ILE A 194 7.80 -9.65 -2.58
C ILE A 194 7.18 -9.08 -1.29
N TYR A 195 6.92 -7.77 -1.26
CA TYR A 195 6.51 -7.06 -0.05
C TYR A 195 5.06 -6.58 -0.12
N ARG A 196 4.18 -7.42 -0.66
CA ARG A 196 2.73 -7.23 -0.66
C ARG A 196 2.06 -8.41 0.01
N ASP A 197 0.95 -8.15 0.68
CA ASP A 197 0.03 -9.23 1.04
C ASP A 197 -0.94 -9.52 -0.12
N SER A 198 -2.01 -10.27 0.11
CA SER A 198 -2.99 -10.57 -0.94
C SER A 198 -3.82 -9.35 -1.39
N TYR A 199 -3.70 -8.21 -0.71
CA TYR A 199 -4.54 -7.03 -0.94
C TYR A 199 -3.72 -5.79 -1.28
N ASP A 200 -2.69 -5.51 -0.48
CA ASP A 200 -2.03 -4.23 -0.51
C ASP A 200 -0.56 -4.35 -0.05
N ARG A 201 0.24 -3.39 -0.48
CA ARG A 201 1.69 -3.41 -0.31
C ARG A 201 2.10 -2.80 1.01
N PHE A 202 3.24 -3.25 1.53
CA PHE A 202 3.91 -2.52 2.60
C PHE A 202 4.62 -1.30 2.01
N ASN A 203 4.31 -0.11 2.50
CA ASN A 203 4.83 1.15 1.98
C ASN A 203 6.29 1.42 2.42
N THR A 204 6.66 0.90 3.59
CA THR A 204 8.02 1.00 4.12
C THR A 204 8.54 -0.39 4.43
N ILE A 205 9.65 -0.78 3.81
CA ILE A 205 10.34 -2.05 4.03
C ILE A 205 11.71 -1.76 4.62
N ILE A 206 12.07 -2.44 5.70
CA ILE A 206 13.44 -2.48 6.20
C ILE A 206 13.99 -3.87 5.93
N LEU A 207 15.11 -3.94 5.21
CA LEU A 207 15.71 -5.19 4.74
C LEU A 207 17.15 -5.29 5.27
N HIS A 208 17.42 -6.34 6.04
CA HIS A 208 18.73 -6.64 6.60
C HIS A 208 19.58 -7.43 5.58
N PRO A 209 20.92 -7.29 5.55
CA PRO A 209 21.77 -7.97 4.56
C PRO A 209 21.64 -9.50 4.51
N ASP A 210 21.22 -10.15 5.60
CA ASP A 210 20.99 -11.61 5.61
C ASP A 210 19.69 -12.05 4.93
N GLY A 211 18.79 -11.12 4.60
CA GLY A 211 17.48 -11.38 3.99
C GLY A 211 16.31 -11.28 4.96
N THR A 212 16.55 -11.04 6.26
CA THR A 212 15.50 -10.74 7.23
C THR A 212 14.90 -9.38 6.91
N PHE A 213 13.57 -9.26 6.98
CA PHE A 213 12.90 -8.01 6.68
C PHE A 213 11.74 -7.71 7.64
N VAL A 214 11.38 -6.44 7.68
CA VAL A 214 10.09 -5.97 8.21
C VAL A 214 9.41 -5.06 7.18
N GLY A 215 8.11 -5.25 6.96
CA GLY A 215 7.29 -4.38 6.12
C GLY A 215 6.21 -3.69 6.96
N TYR A 216 6.00 -2.38 6.76
CA TYR A 216 4.98 -1.57 7.45
C TYR A 216 3.96 -1.01 6.45
N ASN A 217 2.67 -1.16 6.76
CA ASN A 217 1.59 -0.58 5.93
C ASN A 217 1.49 0.94 6.10
N TYR A 218 1.91 1.44 7.25
CA TYR A 218 1.90 2.85 7.61
C TYR A 218 3.32 3.36 7.88
N ASN A 219 3.50 4.67 7.78
CA ASN A 219 4.77 5.31 8.11
C ASN A 219 4.95 5.38 9.65
N ASP A 220 5.24 4.25 10.29
CA ASP A 220 5.74 4.24 11.68
C ASP A 220 7.27 4.43 11.69
N ASP A 221 7.71 5.58 11.15
CA ASP A 221 9.15 5.92 11.03
C ASP A 221 9.75 6.45 12.36
N THR A 222 8.95 6.48 13.43
CA THR A 222 9.34 7.07 14.72
C THR A 222 9.39 6.07 15.88
N GLY A 223 8.74 4.90 15.76
CA GLY A 223 8.75 3.87 16.78
C GLY A 223 10.15 3.37 17.17
N LYS A 224 10.30 2.98 18.44
CA LYS A 224 11.56 2.40 18.96
C LYS A 224 12.03 1.20 18.15
N ILE A 225 11.10 0.34 17.74
CA ILE A 225 11.37 -0.85 16.93
C ILE A 225 12.02 -0.44 15.61
N TYR A 226 11.37 0.44 14.84
CA TYR A 226 11.90 0.99 13.60
C TYR A 226 13.33 1.54 13.79
N GLN A 227 13.53 2.38 14.81
CA GLN A 227 14.82 3.02 15.09
C GLN A 227 15.94 2.03 15.44
N ASP A 228 15.63 0.94 16.13
CA ASP A 228 16.60 -0.12 16.44
C ASP A 228 16.91 -0.96 15.18
N LEU A 229 15.90 -1.32 14.38
CA LEU A 229 16.06 -2.12 13.17
C LEU A 229 16.89 -1.42 12.10
N ILE A 230 16.64 -0.12 11.82
CA ILE A 230 17.46 0.65 10.86
C ILE A 230 18.91 0.83 11.31
N LYS A 231 19.22 0.57 12.59
CA LYS A 231 20.60 0.58 13.13
C LYS A 231 21.23 -0.81 13.14
N GLY A 232 20.53 -1.82 12.63
CA GLY A 232 20.96 -3.22 12.64
C GLY A 232 20.88 -3.85 14.04
N LYS A 233 19.99 -3.39 14.91
CA LYS A 233 19.91 -3.85 16.30
C LYS A 233 18.63 -4.66 16.55
N ARG A 234 18.76 -5.69 17.40
CA ARG A 234 17.63 -6.42 18.02
C ARG A 234 16.65 -7.07 17.03
N TRP A 235 17.12 -7.41 15.83
CA TRP A 235 16.34 -8.09 14.80
C TRP A 235 15.69 -9.38 15.32
N GLU A 236 16.48 -10.29 15.86
CA GLU A 236 15.98 -11.56 16.41
C GLU A 236 14.97 -11.36 17.55
N LEU A 237 15.21 -10.40 18.44
CA LEU A 237 14.30 -10.10 19.54
C LEU A 237 12.93 -9.65 19.04
N TYR A 238 12.90 -8.69 18.10
CA TYR A 238 11.64 -8.15 17.59
C TYR A 238 10.90 -9.14 16.71
N LYS A 239 11.63 -9.96 15.94
CA LYS A 239 11.04 -11.03 15.15
C LYS A 239 10.42 -12.11 16.04
N ALA A 240 11.14 -12.58 17.06
CA ALA A 240 10.62 -13.57 18.00
C ALA A 240 9.39 -13.04 18.79
N ASP A 241 9.41 -11.77 19.22
CA ASP A 241 8.25 -11.14 19.84
C ASP A 241 7.04 -11.08 18.90
N PHE A 242 7.27 -10.67 17.65
CA PHE A 242 6.24 -10.65 16.62
C PHE A 242 5.63 -12.04 16.40
N GLU A 243 6.44 -13.06 16.16
CA GLU A 243 6.00 -14.44 15.93
C GLU A 243 5.22 -14.99 17.14
N LYS A 244 5.70 -14.73 18.36
CA LYS A 244 5.04 -15.12 19.60
C LYS A 244 3.65 -14.47 19.71
N ARG A 245 3.55 -13.17 19.48
CA ARG A 245 2.29 -12.42 19.58
C ARG A 245 1.30 -12.83 18.49
N VAL A 246 1.77 -13.04 17.26
CA VAL A 246 0.96 -13.54 16.15
C VAL A 246 0.39 -14.93 16.49
N LYS A 247 1.24 -15.86 16.94
CA LYS A 247 0.81 -17.21 17.34
C LYS A 247 -0.21 -17.19 18.47
N ALA A 248 -0.01 -16.33 19.48
CA ALA A 248 -0.95 -16.19 20.60
C ALA A 248 -2.33 -15.69 20.14
N LEU A 249 -2.36 -14.74 19.19
CA LEU A 249 -3.61 -14.22 18.63
C LEU A 249 -4.28 -15.21 17.66
N ASP A 250 -3.52 -16.05 16.96
CA ASP A 250 -4.08 -17.06 16.05
C ASP A 250 -4.66 -18.28 16.79
N ALA A 251 -4.24 -18.53 18.04
CA ALA A 251 -4.79 -19.60 18.88
C ALA A 251 -6.15 -19.27 19.52
N MET A 252 -6.63 -18.03 19.35
CA MET A 252 -7.94 -17.54 19.80
C MET A 252 -8.95 -17.47 18.66
#